data_AF-A0A1B0B3H1-F1
#
_entry.id   AF-A0A1B0B3H1-F1
#
_cell.length_a   1.000
_cell.length_b   1.000
_cell.length_c   1.000
_cell.angle_alpha   90.00
_cell.angle_beta   90.00
_cell.angle_gamma   90.00
#
_symmetry.space_group_name_H-M   'P 1'
#
loop_
_entity.id
_entity.type
_entity.pdbx_description
1 polymer ?
#
loop_
_entity_poly.entity_id
_entity_poly.type
_entity_poly.pdbx_seq_one_letter_code
_entity_poly.pdbx_strand_id
1 'polypeptide(L)'
;MAYCVFDCKNHIRVIQKMQGNRLYVCGTNAHNPKDYVIYTNLTHLPRSEFVMGIGQGIAKCPYDPLDNSTAIYVEEGNPGGLPGLYSGTNAEFTKADTVIFRTDLYNVTAKRLEYKFKRTLKYDSKWLDKPNFVGSFDIGDHVYFFFRETAVEYINCGKAVYSRIARVCKKDVGGKNLLAHNWATYLKARLNCSISGEFPFYFNEIQSVYQLPNDKTRFYATFTTSTNGLIGSAVCSFHINEVQAAFNGKFKEQSSSNSAWLPVLNSRVPDPRPGTCVNDTSNLPDTVLNFIRSHPLMDKATRLPKTKNRKKARALPMPCLDDINQ
;
A
#
# COMPACT_ATOMS: atom_id res chain seq x y z
N MET A 1 2.76 -30.97 -17.35
CA MET A 1 3.34 -31.14 -16.00
C MET A 1 4.64 -30.33 -15.80
N ALA A 2 4.77 -29.11 -16.34
CA ALA A 2 5.99 -28.29 -16.21
C ALA A 2 5.86 -27.09 -15.23
N TYR A 3 4.65 -26.73 -14.81
CA TYR A 3 4.42 -25.57 -13.92
C TYR A 3 4.90 -25.79 -12.47
N CYS A 4 4.95 -27.03 -11.97
CA CYS A 4 5.37 -27.31 -10.58
C CYS A 4 6.84 -26.97 -10.25
N VAL A 5 7.73 -26.77 -11.23
CA VAL A 5 9.17 -26.55 -10.95
C VAL A 5 9.46 -25.11 -10.52
N PHE A 6 8.73 -24.12 -11.05
CA PHE A 6 8.93 -22.71 -10.72
C PHE A 6 8.23 -22.33 -9.41
N ASP A 7 6.98 -22.73 -9.26
CA ASP A 7 6.11 -22.33 -8.15
C ASP A 7 6.61 -22.86 -6.79
N CYS A 8 7.09 -24.10 -6.75
CA CYS A 8 7.56 -24.76 -5.53
C CYS A 8 9.04 -24.43 -5.18
N LYS A 9 9.48 -23.21 -5.44
CA LYS A 9 10.81 -22.69 -5.03
C LYS A 9 10.67 -21.58 -4.00
N ASN A 10 11.77 -21.27 -3.31
CA ASN A 10 11.83 -20.12 -2.44
C ASN A 10 12.27 -18.88 -3.24
N HIS A 11 11.30 -18.08 -3.66
CA HIS A 11 11.56 -16.82 -4.35
C HIS A 11 11.64 -15.69 -3.33
N ILE A 12 12.81 -15.07 -3.22
CA ILE A 12 12.98 -13.92 -2.31
C ILE A 12 12.17 -12.73 -2.84
N ARG A 13 11.39 -12.11 -1.94
CA ARG A 13 10.46 -11.01 -2.29
C ARG A 13 10.67 -9.77 -1.43
N VAL A 14 11.23 -9.92 -0.24
CA VAL A 14 11.54 -8.80 0.66
C VAL A 14 12.99 -8.91 1.09
N ILE A 15 13.73 -7.82 0.95
CA ILE A 15 15.04 -7.60 1.56
C ILE A 15 15.01 -6.20 2.15
N GLN A 16 15.21 -6.07 3.45
CA GLN A 16 15.21 -4.79 4.15
C GLN A 16 16.40 -4.72 5.11
N LYS A 17 17.04 -3.56 5.16
CA LYS A 17 18.11 -3.31 6.13
C LYS A 17 17.50 -3.11 7.52
N MET A 18 18.03 -3.82 8.51
CA MET A 18 17.72 -3.60 9.92
C MET A 18 18.84 -2.79 10.58
N GLN A 19 18.62 -2.28 11.78
CA GLN A 19 19.70 -1.70 12.60
C GLN A 19 20.89 -2.66 12.75
N GLY A 20 22.10 -2.10 12.65
CA GLY A 20 23.36 -2.84 12.68
C GLY A 20 23.70 -3.54 11.36
N ASN A 21 24.42 -4.67 11.45
CA ASN A 21 24.85 -5.47 10.30
C ASN A 21 23.87 -6.61 9.98
N ARG A 22 22.57 -6.33 10.00
CA ARG A 22 21.53 -7.34 9.77
C ARG A 22 20.59 -6.98 8.61
N LEU A 23 20.10 -8.01 7.93
CA LEU A 23 19.12 -7.94 6.87
C LEU A 23 17.89 -8.76 7.27
N TYR A 24 16.71 -8.17 7.14
CA TYR A 24 15.44 -8.87 7.14
C TYR A 24 15.14 -9.38 5.73
N VAL A 25 14.87 -10.68 5.60
CA VAL A 25 14.60 -11.33 4.32
C VAL A 25 13.33 -12.16 4.41
N CYS A 26 12.44 -12.06 3.42
CA CYS A 26 11.25 -12.91 3.32
C CYS A 26 11.13 -13.47 1.89
N GLY A 27 10.79 -14.75 1.78
CA GLY A 27 10.58 -15.43 0.52
C GLY A 27 9.34 -16.31 0.52
N THR A 28 8.85 -16.63 -0.69
CA THR A 28 7.62 -17.42 -0.91
C THR A 28 7.71 -18.83 -0.33
N ASN A 29 8.93 -19.38 -0.25
CA ASN A 29 9.25 -20.69 0.32
C ASN A 29 8.24 -21.77 -0.12
N ALA A 30 8.09 -21.95 -1.44
CA ALA A 30 7.21 -22.93 -2.06
C ALA A 30 5.75 -22.83 -1.56
N HIS A 31 5.14 -21.65 -1.72
CA HIS A 31 3.80 -21.35 -1.21
C HIS A 31 3.63 -21.55 0.30
N ASN A 32 4.69 -21.32 1.06
CA ASN A 32 4.63 -21.28 2.52
C ASN A 32 5.57 -20.18 3.04
N PRO A 33 5.17 -18.90 2.90
CA PRO A 33 6.04 -17.75 3.11
C PRO A 33 6.82 -17.84 4.42
N LYS A 34 8.12 -17.58 4.33
CA LYS A 34 9.05 -17.69 5.45
C LYS A 34 10.03 -16.52 5.46
N ASP A 35 10.24 -15.97 6.65
CA ASP A 35 11.17 -14.88 6.89
C ASP A 35 12.35 -15.28 7.77
N TYR A 36 13.42 -14.50 7.62
CA TYR A 36 14.74 -14.74 8.17
C TYR A 36 15.39 -13.41 8.55
N VAL A 37 16.30 -13.47 9.51
CA VAL A 37 17.28 -12.41 9.75
C VAL A 37 18.66 -13.01 9.55
N ILE A 38 19.48 -12.34 8.73
CA ILE A 38 20.84 -12.76 8.38
C ILE A 38 21.79 -11.58 8.53
N TYR A 39 23.09 -11.83 8.57
CA TYR A 39 24.07 -10.75 8.52
C TYR A 39 24.19 -10.16 7.10
N THR A 40 24.73 -8.95 6.99
CA THR A 40 24.95 -8.25 5.71
C THR A 40 25.94 -8.96 4.78
N ASN A 41 26.80 -9.84 5.30
CA ASN A 41 27.69 -10.70 4.53
C ASN A 41 27.02 -12.02 4.07
N LEU A 42 25.69 -12.11 4.16
CA LEU A 42 24.87 -13.24 3.73
C LEU A 42 25.10 -14.54 4.53
N THR A 43 25.57 -14.45 5.77
CA THR A 43 25.65 -15.60 6.68
C THR A 43 24.50 -15.62 7.68
N HIS A 44 24.13 -16.83 8.13
CA HIS A 44 23.11 -17.00 9.16
C HIS A 44 23.59 -16.49 10.52
N LEU A 45 22.64 -15.98 11.30
CA LEU A 45 22.88 -15.73 12.72
C LEU A 45 23.18 -17.05 13.44
N PRO A 46 24.03 -17.05 14.49
CA PRO A 46 24.21 -18.20 15.36
C PRO A 46 22.87 -18.69 15.93
N ARG A 47 22.73 -19.99 16.18
CA ARG A 47 21.48 -20.56 16.74
C ARG A 47 21.11 -19.97 18.11
N SER A 48 22.09 -19.43 18.85
CA SER A 48 21.89 -18.72 20.11
C SER A 48 21.23 -17.35 19.93
N GLU A 49 21.36 -16.71 18.77
CA GLU A 49 20.77 -15.41 18.43
C GLU A 49 19.37 -15.60 17.83
N PHE A 50 18.41 -15.99 18.66
CA PHE A 50 17.01 -16.07 18.25
C PHE A 50 16.36 -14.69 18.18
N VAL A 51 15.83 -14.34 17.01
CA VAL A 51 15.03 -13.12 16.81
C VAL A 51 13.55 -13.49 16.89
N MET A 52 12.85 -12.96 17.90
CA MET A 52 11.41 -13.23 18.08
C MET A 52 10.59 -12.66 16.92
N GLY A 53 9.48 -13.31 16.61
CA GLY A 53 8.59 -12.91 15.53
C GLY A 53 9.07 -13.30 14.13
N ILE A 54 10.23 -13.96 14.01
CA ILE A 54 10.81 -14.45 12.76
C ILE A 54 10.53 -15.96 12.61
N GLY A 55 10.22 -16.39 11.39
CA GLY A 55 10.04 -17.78 11.00
C GLY A 55 8.76 -18.03 10.21
N GLN A 56 7.71 -17.25 10.42
CA GLN A 56 6.46 -17.31 9.66
C GLN A 56 6.30 -16.04 8.82
N GLY A 57 6.31 -16.18 7.49
CA GLY A 57 6.24 -15.07 6.53
C GLY A 57 4.83 -14.72 6.07
N ILE A 58 3.79 -15.37 6.60
CA ILE A 58 2.39 -15.09 6.24
C ILE A 58 2.08 -13.61 6.46
N ALA A 59 1.43 -12.98 5.48
CA ALA A 59 1.16 -11.54 5.42
C ALA A 59 2.39 -10.63 5.36
N LYS A 60 3.63 -11.15 5.46
CA LYS A 60 4.89 -10.38 5.35
C LYS A 60 5.45 -10.39 3.93
N CYS A 61 5.27 -11.51 3.22
CA CYS A 61 5.59 -11.66 1.80
C CYS A 61 4.61 -12.66 1.13
N PRO A 62 4.53 -12.72 -0.21
CA PRO A 62 3.46 -13.46 -0.90
C PRO A 62 3.71 -14.97 -0.91
N TYR A 63 2.62 -15.72 -1.11
CA TYR A 63 2.66 -17.16 -1.39
C TYR A 63 3.14 -17.43 -2.82
N ASP A 64 2.60 -16.69 -3.79
CA ASP A 64 2.84 -16.90 -5.20
C ASP A 64 4.01 -16.01 -5.69
N PRO A 65 4.98 -16.55 -6.43
CA PRO A 65 6.07 -15.76 -6.99
C PRO A 65 5.62 -14.66 -7.96
N LEU A 66 4.46 -14.76 -8.59
CA LEU A 66 3.92 -13.81 -9.56
C LEU A 66 3.09 -12.68 -8.92
N ASP A 67 2.85 -12.75 -7.61
CA ASP A 67 2.08 -11.70 -6.91
C ASP A 67 2.89 -10.41 -6.75
N ASN A 68 2.26 -9.30 -7.13
CA ASN A 68 2.78 -7.96 -6.90
C ASN A 68 2.56 -7.56 -5.44
N SER A 69 3.63 -7.58 -4.66
CA SER A 69 3.66 -7.27 -3.22
C SER A 69 4.66 -6.16 -2.92
N THR A 70 4.53 -5.54 -1.75
CA THR A 70 5.48 -4.53 -1.27
C THR A 70 5.72 -4.70 0.23
N ALA A 71 6.90 -4.33 0.71
CA ALA A 71 7.18 -4.26 2.14
C ALA A 71 8.25 -3.21 2.44
N ILE A 72 8.18 -2.64 3.64
CA ILE A 72 9.16 -1.69 4.17
C ILE A 72 9.37 -1.94 5.67
N TYR A 73 10.63 -2.01 6.09
CA TYR A 73 10.98 -2.15 7.51
C TYR A 73 11.12 -0.76 8.12
N VAL A 74 10.34 -0.49 9.17
CA VAL A 74 10.27 0.81 9.83
C VAL A 74 10.85 0.68 11.23
N GLU A 75 11.98 1.36 11.46
CA GLU A 75 12.69 1.35 12.74
C GLU A 75 12.06 2.33 13.75
N GLU A 76 11.63 3.50 13.28
CA GLU A 76 11.23 4.62 14.15
C GLU A 76 9.80 5.11 13.90
N GLY A 77 9.16 5.62 14.96
CA GLY A 77 7.83 6.24 14.95
C GLY A 77 6.66 5.28 15.24
N ASN A 78 6.93 3.98 15.33
CA ASN A 78 5.96 2.98 15.76
C ASN A 78 5.66 3.06 17.27
N PRO A 79 4.59 2.42 17.76
CA PRO A 79 4.27 2.34 19.18
C PRO A 79 5.45 1.79 20.00
N GLY A 80 5.75 2.45 21.12
CA GLY A 80 6.88 2.09 21.98
C GLY A 80 8.27 2.30 21.36
N GLY A 81 8.38 2.94 20.19
CA GLY A 81 9.64 3.09 19.47
C GLY A 81 10.20 1.76 18.95
N LEU A 82 9.34 0.75 18.76
CA LEU A 82 9.74 -0.60 18.37
C LEU A 82 9.76 -0.77 16.85
N PRO A 83 10.72 -1.52 16.29
CA PRO A 83 10.77 -1.73 14.86
C PRO A 83 9.67 -2.69 14.39
N GLY A 84 9.22 -2.53 13.15
CA GLY A 84 8.17 -3.35 12.57
C GLY A 84 8.18 -3.35 11.04
N LEU A 85 7.80 -4.49 10.46
CA LEU A 85 7.62 -4.60 9.01
C LEU A 85 6.19 -4.19 8.64
N TYR A 86 6.08 -3.27 7.69
CA TYR A 86 4.85 -2.91 7.00
C TYR A 86 4.83 -3.60 5.64
N SER A 87 3.71 -4.20 5.25
CA SER A 87 3.63 -5.00 4.03
C SER A 87 2.25 -4.91 3.38
N GLY A 88 2.22 -5.04 2.06
CA GLY A 88 1.03 -5.19 1.24
C GLY A 88 1.19 -6.44 0.39
N THR A 89 0.40 -7.48 0.66
CA THR A 89 0.53 -8.79 0.01
C THR A 89 -0.78 -9.59 0.08
N ASN A 90 -0.77 -10.81 -0.43
CA ASN A 90 -1.80 -11.81 -0.18
C ASN A 90 -1.40 -12.73 0.99
N ALA A 91 -2.29 -12.88 1.97
CA ALA A 91 -2.04 -13.66 3.18
C ALA A 91 -2.54 -15.11 3.09
N GLU A 92 -3.14 -15.52 1.97
CA GLU A 92 -3.71 -16.85 1.81
C GLU A 92 -3.31 -17.48 0.46
N PHE A 93 -3.12 -18.80 0.45
CA PHE A 93 -2.76 -19.56 -0.75
C PHE A 93 -3.80 -19.45 -1.87
N THR A 94 -5.09 -19.40 -1.51
CA THR A 94 -6.23 -19.24 -2.44
C THR A 94 -6.32 -17.85 -3.05
N LYS A 95 -5.45 -16.93 -2.62
CA LYS A 95 -5.42 -15.51 -2.99
C LYS A 95 -6.65 -14.69 -2.58
N ALA A 96 -7.50 -15.22 -1.70
CA ALA A 96 -8.73 -14.55 -1.26
C ALA A 96 -8.49 -13.44 -0.21
N ASP A 97 -7.35 -13.43 0.48
CA ASP A 97 -7.07 -12.54 1.60
C ASP A 97 -5.94 -11.54 1.30
N THR A 98 -6.24 -10.53 0.48
CA THR A 98 -5.31 -9.42 0.25
C THR A 98 -5.30 -8.47 1.44
N VAL A 99 -4.11 -8.09 1.91
CA VAL A 99 -3.93 -7.39 3.18
C VAL A 99 -2.86 -6.29 3.10
N ILE A 100 -3.12 -5.16 3.77
CA ILE A 100 -2.06 -4.26 4.24
C ILE A 100 -1.85 -4.55 5.73
N PHE A 101 -0.63 -4.91 6.10
CA PHE A 101 -0.27 -5.54 7.36
C PHE A 101 0.92 -4.85 8.03
N ARG A 102 0.93 -4.85 9.36
CA ARG A 102 2.12 -4.61 10.18
C ARG A 102 2.33 -5.76 11.14
N THR A 103 3.56 -6.23 11.24
CA THR A 103 3.94 -7.32 12.15
C THR A 103 3.67 -6.98 13.60
N ASP A 104 3.59 -8.03 14.42
CA ASP A 104 3.75 -7.94 15.86
C ASP A 104 5.03 -7.15 16.20
N LEU A 105 4.94 -6.26 17.18
CA LEU A 105 6.06 -5.45 17.65
C LEU A 105 6.62 -6.04 18.95
N TYR A 106 7.87 -6.49 18.87
CA TYR A 106 8.56 -7.14 19.96
C TYR A 106 9.57 -6.20 20.60
N ASN A 107 9.61 -6.19 21.92
CA ASN A 107 10.73 -5.62 22.65
C ASN A 107 11.84 -6.65 22.72
N VAL A 108 12.91 -6.43 21.94
CA VAL A 108 14.04 -7.37 21.83
C VAL A 108 14.76 -7.54 23.16
N THR A 109 14.89 -6.46 23.95
CA THR A 109 15.54 -6.47 25.26
C THR A 109 14.72 -7.22 26.31
N ALA A 110 13.42 -6.94 26.39
CA ALA A 110 12.51 -7.55 27.36
C ALA A 110 11.98 -8.93 26.94
N LYS A 111 12.32 -9.40 25.74
CA LYS A 111 11.89 -10.68 25.15
C LYS A 111 10.38 -10.93 25.18
N ARG A 112 9.59 -9.90 24.88
CA ARG A 112 8.12 -10.00 24.91
C ARG A 112 7.45 -9.25 23.77
N LEU A 113 6.26 -9.70 23.42
CA LEU A 113 5.33 -9.00 22.54
C LEU A 113 4.74 -7.79 23.27
N GLU A 114 4.87 -6.59 22.72
CA GLU A 114 4.30 -5.36 23.29
C GLU A 114 3.04 -4.91 22.55
N TYR A 115 3.07 -4.96 21.21
CA TYR A 115 1.92 -4.58 20.39
C TYR A 115 1.61 -5.65 19.36
N LYS A 116 0.33 -6.03 19.28
CA LYS A 116 -0.15 -7.00 18.30
C LYS A 116 -0.07 -6.44 16.88
N PHE A 117 -0.04 -7.34 15.91
CA PHE A 117 -0.10 -7.05 14.48
C PHE A 117 -1.33 -6.22 14.11
N LYS A 118 -1.21 -5.46 13.03
CA LYS A 118 -2.32 -4.68 12.44
C LYS A 118 -2.61 -5.17 11.04
N ARG A 119 -3.88 -5.18 10.65
CA ARG A 119 -4.31 -5.59 9.31
C ARG A 119 -5.52 -4.80 8.81
N THR A 120 -5.68 -4.73 7.50
CA THR A 120 -6.95 -4.33 6.88
C THR A 120 -8.07 -5.32 7.22
N LEU A 121 -9.33 -4.88 7.16
CA LEU A 121 -10.49 -5.75 7.38
C LEU A 121 -10.52 -6.88 6.33
N LYS A 122 -10.69 -8.10 6.82
CA LYS A 122 -10.75 -9.29 5.98
C LYS A 122 -12.06 -9.27 5.18
N TYR A 123 -11.99 -9.60 3.90
CA TYR A 123 -13.15 -9.74 3.01
C TYR A 123 -14.01 -8.47 2.84
N ASP A 124 -13.45 -7.28 3.09
CA ASP A 124 -14.11 -6.00 2.83
C ASP A 124 -13.54 -5.33 1.58
N SER A 125 -14.29 -5.38 0.47
CA SER A 125 -13.87 -4.82 -0.81
C SER A 125 -13.77 -3.29 -0.81
N LYS A 126 -14.43 -2.58 0.13
CA LYS A 126 -14.25 -1.13 0.28
C LYS A 126 -12.82 -0.82 0.73
N TRP A 127 -12.22 -1.72 1.51
CA TRP A 127 -10.85 -1.58 1.99
C TRP A 127 -9.83 -1.94 0.91
N LEU A 128 -9.92 -3.16 0.36
CA LEU A 128 -9.06 -3.66 -0.71
C LEU A 128 -9.86 -4.61 -1.63
N ASP A 129 -9.79 -4.40 -2.94
CA ASP A 129 -10.42 -5.29 -3.92
C ASP A 129 -9.43 -5.73 -5.01
N LYS A 130 -8.84 -6.91 -4.82
CA LYS A 130 -7.81 -7.49 -5.72
C LYS A 130 -6.65 -6.53 -6.02
N PRO A 131 -6.01 -5.94 -4.99
CA PRO A 131 -4.88 -5.02 -5.17
C PRO A 131 -3.66 -5.71 -5.78
N ASN A 132 -2.93 -4.98 -6.61
CA ASN A 132 -1.56 -5.26 -7.02
C ASN A 132 -0.67 -4.13 -6.48
N PHE A 133 0.23 -4.46 -5.54
CA PHE A 133 1.07 -3.48 -4.89
C PHE A 133 2.32 -3.15 -5.72
N VAL A 134 2.70 -1.88 -5.76
CA VAL A 134 3.82 -1.39 -6.57
C VAL A 134 4.89 -0.66 -5.76
N GLY A 135 4.63 -0.35 -4.49
CA GLY A 135 5.61 0.24 -3.59
C GLY A 135 5.03 0.71 -2.26
N SER A 136 5.90 0.91 -1.27
CA SER A 136 5.57 1.44 0.05
C SER A 136 6.69 2.32 0.60
N PHE A 137 6.33 3.40 1.30
CA PHE A 137 7.27 4.41 1.78
C PHE A 137 6.99 4.84 3.22
N ASP A 138 8.07 5.04 3.97
CA ASP A 138 8.07 5.59 5.32
C ASP A 138 8.33 7.11 5.26
N ILE A 139 7.31 7.91 5.58
CA ILE A 139 7.38 9.38 5.53
C ILE A 139 6.64 9.99 6.72
N GLY A 140 7.41 10.61 7.62
CA GLY A 140 6.91 11.28 8.82
C GLY A 140 6.20 10.30 9.75
N ASP A 141 4.99 10.66 10.20
CA ASP A 141 4.17 9.83 11.09
C ASP A 141 3.39 8.72 10.37
N HIS A 142 3.63 8.51 9.08
CA HIS A 142 2.81 7.65 8.25
C HIS A 142 3.62 6.67 7.40
N VAL A 143 2.98 5.56 7.06
CA VAL A 143 3.44 4.66 6.00
C VAL A 143 2.45 4.74 4.84
N TYR A 144 2.97 4.93 3.64
CA TYR A 144 2.19 5.03 2.40
C TYR A 144 2.33 3.75 1.59
N PHE A 145 1.23 3.32 0.96
CA PHE A 145 1.18 2.15 0.08
C PHE A 145 0.62 2.56 -1.27
N PHE A 146 1.28 2.16 -2.34
CA PHE A 146 0.84 2.38 -3.72
C PHE A 146 0.43 1.06 -4.35
N PHE A 147 -0.75 1.04 -4.95
CA PHE A 147 -1.30 -0.16 -5.59
C PHE A 147 -2.36 0.21 -6.62
N ARG A 148 -2.70 -0.72 -7.51
CA ARG A 148 -3.91 -0.67 -8.34
C ARG A 148 -4.88 -1.74 -7.89
N GLU A 149 -6.17 -1.44 -7.90
CA GLU A 149 -7.23 -2.36 -7.46
C GLU A 149 -8.50 -2.17 -8.31
N THR A 150 -9.47 -3.06 -8.18
CA THR A 150 -10.79 -2.88 -8.77
C THR A 150 -11.45 -1.60 -8.23
N ALA A 151 -11.99 -0.77 -9.11
CA ALA A 151 -12.66 0.48 -8.75
C ALA A 151 -14.10 0.21 -8.30
N VAL A 152 -14.29 -0.10 -7.01
CA VAL A 152 -15.61 -0.36 -6.42
C VAL A 152 -16.55 0.83 -6.62
N GLU A 153 -16.04 2.06 -6.61
CA GLU A 153 -16.82 3.27 -6.84
C GLU A 153 -17.28 3.48 -8.29
N TYR A 154 -16.80 2.64 -9.22
CA TYR A 154 -17.14 2.72 -10.64
C TYR A 154 -18.02 1.56 -11.12
N ILE A 155 -18.37 0.60 -10.24
CA ILE A 155 -19.12 -0.62 -10.62
C ILE A 155 -20.43 -0.31 -11.33
N ASN A 156 -21.16 0.73 -10.90
CA ASN A 156 -22.43 1.14 -11.54
C ASN A 156 -22.27 1.72 -12.95
N CYS A 157 -21.04 2.08 -13.33
CA CYS A 157 -20.70 2.62 -14.66
C CYS A 157 -19.91 1.62 -15.52
N GLY A 158 -19.47 0.49 -14.95
CA GLY A 158 -18.69 -0.54 -15.62
C GLY A 158 -17.58 -1.12 -14.75
N LYS A 159 -16.67 -1.88 -15.36
CA LYS A 159 -15.48 -2.41 -14.69
C LYS A 159 -14.28 -1.54 -15.01
N ALA A 160 -13.63 -1.01 -13.99
CA ALA A 160 -12.39 -0.26 -14.12
C ALA A 160 -11.41 -0.66 -13.01
N VAL A 161 -10.12 -0.52 -13.29
CA VAL A 161 -9.05 -0.59 -12.30
C VAL A 161 -8.63 0.83 -11.97
N TYR A 162 -8.44 1.17 -10.71
CA TYR A 162 -7.90 2.46 -10.30
C TYR A 162 -6.65 2.32 -9.46
N SER A 163 -5.75 3.28 -9.65
CA SER A 163 -4.55 3.45 -8.85
C SER A 163 -4.86 4.18 -7.56
N ARG A 164 -4.27 3.70 -6.46
CA ARG A 164 -4.48 4.17 -5.11
C ARG A 164 -3.17 4.51 -4.43
N ILE A 165 -3.26 5.51 -3.57
CA ILE A 165 -2.33 5.71 -2.48
C ILE A 165 -3.11 5.51 -1.18
N ALA A 166 -2.67 4.57 -0.35
CA ALA A 166 -3.18 4.39 1.00
C ALA A 166 -2.19 4.90 2.03
N ARG A 167 -2.70 5.20 3.22
CA ARG A 167 -1.94 5.73 4.35
C ARG A 167 -2.42 5.10 5.64
N VAL A 168 -1.48 4.82 6.54
CA VAL A 168 -1.73 4.44 7.94
C VAL A 168 -0.81 5.26 8.85
N CYS A 169 -1.26 5.55 10.07
CA CYS A 169 -0.40 6.14 11.09
C CYS A 169 0.55 5.08 11.66
N LYS A 170 1.81 5.45 11.87
CA LYS A 170 2.78 4.56 12.51
C LYS A 170 2.34 4.17 13.91
N LYS A 171 1.86 5.13 14.70
CA LYS A 171 1.37 4.95 16.08
C LYS A 171 0.04 4.19 16.21
N ASP A 172 -0.56 3.73 15.12
CA ASP A 172 -1.83 3.01 15.18
C ASP A 172 -1.68 1.69 15.96
N VAL A 173 -2.51 1.52 16.98
CA VAL A 173 -2.59 0.31 17.82
C VAL A 173 -3.92 -0.43 17.65
N GLY A 174 -4.75 0.01 16.71
CA GLY A 174 -6.09 -0.50 16.41
C GLY A 174 -7.19 0.14 17.26
N GLY A 175 -8.41 -0.35 17.09
CA GLY A 175 -9.57 0.07 17.88
C GLY A 175 -9.73 -0.71 19.19
N LYS A 176 -10.85 -0.51 19.89
CA LYS A 176 -11.20 -1.32 21.08
C LYS A 176 -11.71 -2.71 20.68
N ASN A 177 -11.53 -3.68 21.58
CA ASN A 177 -12.16 -5.00 21.56
C ASN A 177 -12.02 -5.73 20.21
N LEU A 178 -13.10 -5.84 19.45
CA LEU A 178 -13.18 -6.58 18.18
C LEU A 178 -12.32 -5.96 17.08
N LEU A 179 -12.05 -4.65 17.14
CA LEU A 179 -11.24 -3.93 16.16
C LEU A 179 -9.76 -3.82 16.57
N ALA A 180 -9.35 -4.51 17.65
CA ALA A 180 -8.00 -4.43 18.18
C ALA A 180 -6.94 -4.89 17.18
N HIS A 181 -7.27 -5.76 16.21
CA HIS A 181 -6.33 -6.22 15.18
C HIS A 181 -6.38 -5.40 13.88
N ASN A 182 -7.34 -4.49 13.75
CA ASN A 182 -7.55 -3.73 12.52
C ASN A 182 -6.98 -2.33 12.63
N TRP A 183 -6.59 -1.76 11.49
CA TRP A 183 -6.18 -0.35 11.43
C TRP A 183 -7.32 0.58 11.84
N ALA A 184 -7.04 1.54 12.73
CA ALA A 184 -7.97 2.61 13.11
C ALA A 184 -7.73 3.90 12.30
N THR A 185 -6.69 3.93 11.46
CA THR A 185 -6.25 5.12 10.70
C THR A 185 -6.10 4.90 9.19
N TYR A 186 -6.50 3.73 8.69
CA TYR A 186 -6.38 3.39 7.26
C TYR A 186 -7.30 4.25 6.40
N LEU A 187 -6.71 4.93 5.42
CA LEU A 187 -7.40 5.65 4.36
C LEU A 187 -6.73 5.42 3.02
N LYS A 188 -7.49 5.48 1.92
CA LYS A 188 -6.99 5.45 0.54
C LYS A 188 -7.61 6.55 -0.32
N ALA A 189 -6.84 7.03 -1.28
CA ALA A 189 -7.28 8.03 -2.26
C ALA A 189 -6.89 7.59 -3.67
N ARG A 190 -7.69 8.00 -4.68
CA ARG A 190 -7.37 7.77 -6.10
C ARG A 190 -6.15 8.60 -6.52
N LEU A 191 -5.25 8.02 -7.30
CA LEU A 191 -4.17 8.74 -8.01
C LEU A 191 -4.70 9.21 -9.36
N ASN A 192 -4.57 10.51 -9.65
CA ASN A 192 -4.98 11.08 -10.94
C ASN A 192 -3.76 11.32 -11.83
N CYS A 193 -3.51 10.40 -12.75
CA CYS A 193 -2.60 10.60 -13.87
C CYS A 193 -3.42 10.76 -15.15
N SER A 194 -3.52 11.98 -15.67
CA SER A 194 -4.32 12.27 -16.85
C SER A 194 -3.77 13.42 -17.69
N ILE A 195 -4.10 13.39 -18.98
CA ILE A 195 -3.93 14.54 -19.87
C ILE A 195 -5.10 15.49 -19.62
N SER A 196 -4.79 16.75 -19.29
CA SER A 196 -5.81 17.77 -19.03
C SER A 196 -6.55 18.14 -20.32
N GLY A 197 -7.87 18.27 -20.23
CA GLY A 197 -8.77 18.67 -21.31
C GLY A 197 -10.20 18.78 -20.77
N GLU A 198 -11.16 19.13 -21.63
CA GLU A 198 -12.60 19.10 -21.28
C GLU A 198 -13.03 17.69 -20.87
N PHE A 199 -12.53 16.68 -21.59
CA PHE A 199 -12.62 15.26 -21.26
C PHE A 199 -11.22 14.73 -20.97
N PRO A 200 -10.80 14.64 -19.69
CA PRO A 200 -9.45 14.18 -19.36
C PRO A 200 -9.24 12.72 -19.78
N PHE A 201 -8.09 12.44 -20.39
CA PHE A 201 -7.68 11.06 -20.73
C PHE A 201 -6.86 10.47 -19.58
N TYR A 202 -7.34 9.40 -18.95
CA TYR A 202 -6.76 8.83 -17.73
C TYR A 202 -5.89 7.60 -18.01
N PHE A 203 -4.70 7.58 -17.41
CA PHE A 203 -3.88 6.39 -17.26
C PHE A 203 -4.15 5.81 -15.87
N ASN A 204 -5.02 4.81 -15.81
CA ASN A 204 -5.63 4.39 -14.55
C ASN A 204 -4.82 3.34 -13.77
N GLU A 205 -3.88 2.63 -14.41
CA GLU A 205 -3.20 1.47 -13.83
C GLU A 205 -1.72 1.77 -13.52
N ILE A 206 -1.40 2.01 -12.25
CA ILE A 206 -0.04 2.24 -11.79
C ILE A 206 0.78 0.94 -11.88
N GLN A 207 1.97 1.03 -12.43
CA GLN A 207 2.89 -0.10 -12.62
C GLN A 207 4.08 -0.06 -11.67
N SER A 208 4.58 1.14 -11.35
CA SER A 208 5.71 1.33 -10.45
C SER A 208 5.65 2.72 -9.82
N VAL A 209 6.30 2.88 -8.67
CA VAL A 209 6.49 4.16 -7.98
C VAL A 209 7.91 4.24 -7.44
N TYR A 210 8.48 5.44 -7.53
CA TYR A 210 9.82 5.75 -7.08
C TYR A 210 9.84 7.07 -6.31
N GLN A 211 10.68 7.13 -5.30
CA GLN A 211 10.97 8.34 -4.54
C GLN A 211 12.48 8.58 -4.55
N LEU A 212 12.87 9.83 -4.81
CA LEU A 212 14.28 10.22 -4.75
C LEU A 212 14.77 10.13 -3.30
N PRO A 213 15.95 9.55 -3.03
CA PRO A 213 16.48 9.45 -1.66
C PRO A 213 16.60 10.80 -0.94
N ASN A 214 16.90 11.86 -1.70
CA ASN A 214 17.11 13.21 -1.19
C ASN A 214 15.83 14.07 -1.16
N ASP A 215 14.70 13.57 -1.71
CA ASP A 215 13.44 14.30 -1.75
C ASP A 215 12.28 13.41 -1.33
N LYS A 216 11.94 13.49 -0.04
CA LYS A 216 10.78 12.79 0.54
C LYS A 216 9.43 13.45 0.23
N THR A 217 9.42 14.56 -0.51
CA THR A 217 8.19 15.34 -0.78
C THR A 217 7.52 14.96 -2.10
N ARG A 218 8.17 14.17 -2.95
CA ARG A 218 7.65 13.79 -4.27
C ARG A 218 7.70 12.30 -4.52
N PHE A 219 6.74 11.82 -5.29
CA PHE A 219 6.67 10.47 -5.83
C PHE A 219 6.57 10.54 -7.35
N TYR A 220 7.33 9.70 -8.05
CA TYR A 220 7.28 9.53 -9.50
C TYR A 220 6.71 8.16 -9.80
N ALA A 221 5.66 8.08 -10.62
CA ALA A 221 4.98 6.82 -10.87
C ALA A 221 4.63 6.65 -12.36
N THR A 222 4.74 5.41 -12.83
CA THR A 222 4.39 5.01 -14.19
C THR A 222 2.98 4.44 -14.22
N PHE A 223 2.18 4.84 -15.19
CA PHE A 223 0.80 4.40 -15.36
C PHE A 223 0.58 3.90 -16.78
N THR A 224 -0.34 2.95 -16.92
CA THR A 224 -0.84 2.47 -18.21
C THR A 224 -2.34 2.68 -18.32
N THR A 225 -2.84 2.68 -19.55
CA THR A 225 -4.26 2.40 -19.81
C THR A 225 -4.57 0.93 -19.53
N SER A 226 -5.86 0.56 -19.62
CA SER A 226 -6.23 -0.85 -19.58
C SER A 226 -5.65 -1.59 -20.79
N THR A 227 -5.22 -2.83 -20.60
CA THR A 227 -4.62 -3.66 -21.65
C THR A 227 -5.59 -3.99 -22.79
N ASN A 228 -6.90 -3.85 -22.54
CA ASN A 228 -7.94 -4.02 -23.54
C ASN A 228 -8.24 -2.66 -24.20
N GLY A 229 -7.77 -2.46 -25.44
CA GLY A 229 -8.07 -1.27 -26.25
C GLY A 229 -6.84 -0.44 -26.58
N LEU A 230 -6.94 0.89 -26.44
CA LEU A 230 -5.84 1.82 -26.73
C LEU A 230 -4.75 1.71 -25.64
N ILE A 231 -3.63 1.09 -26.01
CA ILE A 231 -2.47 0.96 -25.13
C ILE A 231 -1.70 2.28 -25.11
N GLY A 232 -1.53 2.84 -23.91
CA GLY A 232 -0.75 4.04 -23.68
C GLY A 232 -0.15 4.03 -22.29
N SER A 233 1.01 4.67 -22.14
CA SER A 233 1.70 4.82 -20.86
C SER A 233 2.01 6.28 -20.56
N ALA A 234 2.07 6.63 -19.28
CA ALA A 234 2.44 7.96 -18.81
C ALA A 234 3.29 7.90 -17.54
N VAL A 235 4.08 8.95 -17.33
CA VAL A 235 4.82 9.18 -16.07
C VAL A 235 4.24 10.42 -15.40
N CYS A 236 3.86 10.27 -14.14
CA CYS A 236 3.21 11.30 -13.35
C CYS A 236 3.96 11.51 -12.04
N SER A 237 4.04 12.76 -11.58
CA SER A 237 4.66 13.11 -10.29
C SER A 237 3.61 13.63 -9.31
N PHE A 238 3.62 13.14 -8.07
CA PHE A 238 2.69 13.57 -7.01
C PHE A 238 3.47 14.20 -5.87
N HIS A 239 3.03 15.38 -5.43
CA HIS A 239 3.62 16.06 -4.27
C HIS A 239 2.91 15.65 -2.98
N ILE A 240 3.66 15.49 -1.89
CA ILE A 240 3.13 15.03 -0.59
C ILE A 240 2.03 15.96 -0.08
N ASN A 241 2.12 17.28 -0.30
CA ASN A 241 1.07 18.23 0.04
C ASN A 241 -0.27 17.94 -0.66
N GLU A 242 -0.26 17.46 -1.91
CA GLU A 242 -1.48 17.11 -2.64
C GLU A 242 -2.09 15.80 -2.13
N VAL A 243 -1.23 14.86 -1.74
CA VAL A 243 -1.60 13.64 -1.03
C VAL A 243 -2.27 13.98 0.30
N GLN A 244 -1.65 14.83 1.12
CA GLN A 244 -2.22 15.31 2.39
C GLN A 244 -3.54 16.05 2.17
N ALA A 245 -3.63 16.89 1.15
CA ALA A 245 -4.87 17.61 0.82
C ALA A 245 -6.01 16.68 0.36
N ALA A 246 -5.72 15.47 -0.14
CA ALA A 246 -6.74 14.47 -0.41
C ALA A 246 -7.22 13.80 0.89
N PHE A 247 -6.30 13.41 1.78
CA PHE A 247 -6.64 12.82 3.07
C PHE A 247 -7.31 13.80 4.06
N ASN A 248 -7.08 15.10 3.90
CA ASN A 248 -7.77 16.16 4.64
C ASN A 248 -9.08 16.61 3.96
N GLY A 249 -9.42 16.05 2.80
CA GLY A 249 -10.62 16.37 2.03
C GLY A 249 -11.88 15.67 2.55
N LYS A 250 -12.93 15.66 1.72
CA LYS A 250 -14.17 14.95 2.04
C LYS A 250 -13.98 13.43 1.87
N PHE A 251 -14.66 12.66 2.70
CA PHE A 251 -14.78 11.21 2.54
C PHE A 251 -15.78 10.88 1.43
N LYS A 252 -15.66 9.69 0.84
CA LYS A 252 -16.62 9.17 -0.13
C LYS A 252 -17.51 8.13 0.55
N GLU A 253 -18.82 8.32 0.47
CA GLU A 253 -19.83 7.43 1.06
C GLU A 253 -20.66 6.77 -0.03
N GLN A 254 -21.00 5.51 0.20
CA GLN A 254 -22.06 4.80 -0.49
C GLN A 254 -23.04 4.31 0.58
N SER A 255 -24.19 4.96 0.69
CA SER A 255 -25.17 4.74 1.76
C SER A 255 -25.84 3.36 1.71
N SER A 256 -26.06 2.84 0.50
CA SER A 256 -26.58 1.48 0.26
C SER A 256 -25.91 0.90 -0.98
N SER A 257 -25.96 -0.41 -1.19
CA SER A 257 -25.36 -1.07 -2.37
C SER A 257 -25.80 -0.46 -3.70
N ASN A 258 -27.02 0.10 -3.76
CA ASN A 258 -27.60 0.67 -4.97
C ASN A 258 -27.45 2.20 -5.05
N SER A 259 -26.93 2.83 -4.00
CA SER A 259 -26.74 4.29 -3.97
C SER A 259 -25.53 4.71 -4.81
N ALA A 260 -25.59 5.93 -5.33
CA ALA A 260 -24.42 6.59 -5.91
C ALA A 260 -23.37 6.88 -4.84
N TRP A 261 -22.10 6.95 -5.26
CA TRP A 261 -21.01 7.37 -4.40
C TRP A 261 -20.97 8.89 -4.32
N LEU A 262 -21.16 9.43 -3.11
CA LEU A 262 -21.28 10.87 -2.87
C LEU A 262 -20.27 11.36 -1.82
N PRO A 263 -19.86 12.64 -1.88
CA PRO A 263 -19.01 13.22 -0.88
C PRO A 263 -19.76 13.43 0.44
N VAL A 264 -19.13 13.05 1.56
CA VAL A 264 -19.64 13.29 2.91
C VAL A 264 -19.44 14.75 3.29
N LEU A 265 -20.48 15.39 3.86
CA LEU A 265 -20.39 16.73 4.42
C LEU A 265 -19.50 16.71 5.68
N ASN A 266 -18.64 17.73 5.83
CA ASN A 266 -17.73 17.82 6.97
C ASN A 266 -18.46 17.83 8.32
N SER A 267 -19.70 18.34 8.38
CA SER A 267 -20.53 18.33 9.60
C SER A 267 -20.98 16.92 10.04
N ARG A 268 -20.89 15.92 9.17
CA ARG A 268 -21.18 14.51 9.49
C ARG A 268 -19.92 13.71 9.84
N VAL A 269 -18.74 14.32 9.77
CA VAL A 269 -17.48 13.68 10.13
C VAL A 269 -17.30 13.81 11.65
N PRO A 270 -17.07 12.70 12.38
CA PRO A 270 -16.89 12.76 13.84
C PRO A 270 -15.52 13.33 14.21
N ASP A 271 -15.41 13.79 15.46
CA ASP A 271 -14.17 14.24 16.08
C ASP A 271 -13.64 13.23 17.12
N PRO A 272 -12.31 13.01 17.22
CA PRO A 272 -11.25 13.51 16.34
C PRO A 272 -11.41 13.00 14.89
N ARG A 273 -10.95 13.80 13.92
CA ARG A 273 -11.08 13.47 12.49
C ARG A 273 -10.53 12.06 12.18
N PRO A 274 -11.32 11.17 11.57
CA PRO A 274 -10.86 9.84 11.14
C PRO A 274 -9.59 9.90 10.29
N GLY A 275 -8.60 9.07 10.62
CA GLY A 275 -7.33 8.98 9.90
C GLY A 275 -6.24 9.97 10.30
N THR A 276 -6.46 10.80 11.34
CA THR A 276 -5.39 11.56 12.00
C THR A 276 -4.65 10.73 13.03
N CYS A 277 -3.35 10.95 13.18
CA CYS A 277 -2.55 10.21 14.15
C CYS A 277 -2.77 10.75 15.57
N VAL A 278 -3.32 9.91 16.43
CA VAL A 278 -3.42 10.14 17.88
C VAL A 278 -2.40 9.28 18.61
N ASN A 279 -2.11 9.60 19.87
CA ASN A 279 -1.15 8.83 20.67
C ASN A 279 -1.61 7.40 20.94
N ASP A 280 -2.92 7.21 21.16
CA ASP A 280 -3.51 5.90 21.40
C ASP A 280 -4.86 5.79 20.68
N THR A 281 -4.88 5.03 19.58
CA THR A 281 -6.10 4.81 18.79
C THR A 281 -7.12 3.93 19.50
N SER A 282 -6.70 3.16 20.51
CA SER A 282 -7.63 2.35 21.29
C SER A 282 -8.56 3.22 22.14
N ASN A 283 -8.21 4.48 22.41
CA ASN A 283 -9.07 5.41 23.14
C ASN A 283 -10.03 6.22 22.25
N LEU A 284 -10.01 6.00 20.93
CA LEU A 284 -10.91 6.71 20.02
C LEU A 284 -12.39 6.35 20.30
N PRO A 285 -13.31 7.32 20.12
CA PRO A 285 -14.74 7.04 20.20
C PRO A 285 -15.19 6.01 19.15
N ASP A 286 -16.17 5.18 19.50
CA ASP A 286 -16.72 4.19 18.58
C ASP A 286 -17.33 4.83 17.33
N THR A 287 -17.82 6.07 17.42
CA THR A 287 -18.31 6.85 16.27
C THR A 287 -17.21 7.07 15.23
N VAL A 288 -15.97 7.35 15.65
CA VAL A 288 -14.80 7.53 14.78
C VAL A 288 -14.38 6.19 14.16
N LEU A 289 -14.30 5.14 14.97
CA LEU A 289 -13.90 3.80 14.51
C LEU A 289 -14.93 3.21 13.52
N ASN A 290 -16.22 3.38 13.79
CA ASN A 290 -17.28 2.96 12.88
C ASN A 290 -17.30 3.77 11.59
N PHE A 291 -17.03 5.08 11.67
CA PHE A 291 -16.97 5.95 10.50
C PHE A 291 -15.81 5.54 9.57
N ILE A 292 -14.58 5.41 10.08
CA ILE A 292 -13.43 5.08 9.23
C ILE A 292 -13.57 3.69 8.60
N ARG A 293 -14.23 2.76 9.32
CA ARG A 293 -14.52 1.41 8.83
C ARG A 293 -15.36 1.42 7.56
N SER A 294 -16.40 2.24 7.51
CA SER A 294 -17.30 2.34 6.36
C SER A 294 -16.84 3.35 5.29
N HIS A 295 -15.91 4.25 5.63
CA HIS A 295 -15.41 5.32 4.77
C HIS A 295 -13.88 5.30 4.55
N PRO A 296 -13.27 4.19 4.09
CA PRO A 296 -11.83 4.15 3.85
C PRO A 296 -11.40 4.98 2.63
N LEU A 297 -12.32 5.34 1.72
CA LEU A 297 -12.03 6.02 0.46
C LEU A 297 -12.26 7.54 0.57
N MET A 298 -11.26 8.32 0.17
CA MET A 298 -11.37 9.78 0.03
C MET A 298 -12.07 10.15 -1.28
N ASP A 299 -12.87 11.22 -1.25
CA ASP A 299 -13.59 11.70 -2.44
C ASP A 299 -12.64 12.36 -3.46
N LYS A 300 -11.70 13.15 -2.96
CA LYS A 300 -10.73 13.87 -3.78
C LYS A 300 -9.64 12.92 -4.28
N ALA A 301 -9.47 12.85 -5.60
CA ALA A 301 -8.27 12.25 -6.20
C ALA A 301 -7.04 13.16 -6.01
N THR A 302 -5.89 12.55 -5.75
CA THR A 302 -4.59 13.24 -5.68
C THR A 302 -4.24 13.74 -7.08
N ARG A 303 -4.18 15.07 -7.22
CA ARG A 303 -3.95 15.73 -8.51
C ARG A 303 -2.47 15.84 -8.79
N LEU A 304 -2.14 16.11 -10.05
CA LEU A 304 -0.82 16.58 -10.45
C LEU A 304 -0.67 18.05 -10.06
N PRO A 305 0.54 18.50 -9.67
CA PRO A 305 0.79 19.91 -9.46
C PRO A 305 0.51 20.65 -10.75
N LYS A 306 -0.28 21.74 -10.68
CA LYS A 306 -0.51 22.63 -11.82
C LYS A 306 0.82 23.25 -12.22
N THR A 307 1.56 22.62 -13.14
CA THR A 307 2.72 23.24 -13.76
C THR A 307 2.22 24.38 -14.64
N LYS A 308 2.46 25.62 -14.22
CA LYS A 308 2.17 26.83 -15.02
C LYS A 308 2.93 26.88 -16.35
N ASN A 309 3.92 25.99 -16.57
CA ASN A 309 4.68 25.91 -17.81
C ASN A 309 4.35 24.63 -18.58
N ARG A 310 3.43 24.74 -19.54
CA ARG A 310 3.17 23.73 -20.58
C ARG A 310 4.41 23.58 -21.47
N LYS A 311 5.37 22.70 -21.11
CA LYS A 311 6.18 22.05 -22.13
C LYS A 311 5.36 20.87 -22.64
N LYS A 312 4.86 20.99 -23.88
CA LYS A 312 4.13 19.90 -24.57
C LYS A 312 4.94 18.62 -24.44
N ALA A 313 4.32 17.55 -23.94
CA ALA A 313 4.86 16.21 -24.09
C ALA A 313 5.02 15.96 -25.60
N ARG A 314 6.26 15.88 -26.08
CA ARG A 314 6.55 15.42 -27.43
C ARG A 314 6.43 13.91 -27.38
N ALA A 315 5.49 13.34 -28.12
CA ALA A 315 5.56 11.93 -28.46
C ALA A 315 6.91 11.73 -29.17
N LEU A 316 7.81 10.96 -28.56
CA LEU A 316 8.99 10.50 -29.26
C LEU A 316 8.49 9.52 -30.33
N PRO A 317 8.78 9.76 -31.62
CA PRO A 317 8.45 8.77 -32.64
C PRO A 317 9.18 7.47 -32.31
N MET A 318 8.45 6.36 -32.29
CA MET A 318 9.08 5.04 -32.36
C MET A 318 9.92 5.01 -33.64
N PRO A 319 11.21 4.63 -33.59
CA PRO A 319 11.92 4.31 -34.81
C PRO A 319 11.28 3.05 -35.39
N CYS A 320 10.72 3.17 -36.60
CA CYS A 320 10.44 2.03 -37.44
C CYS A 320 11.74 1.24 -37.60
N LEU A 321 11.69 -0.08 -37.39
CA LEU A 321 12.74 -0.96 -37.89
C LEU A 321 12.69 -0.85 -39.41
N ASP A 322 13.69 -0.20 -40.00
CA ASP A 322 13.97 -0.34 -41.42
C ASP A 322 14.65 -1.69 -41.64
N ASP A 323 14.16 -2.39 -42.67
CA ASP A 323 14.59 -3.71 -43.12
C ASP A 323 16.11 -3.82 -43.31
N ILE A 324 16.70 -4.83 -42.67
CA ILE A 324 18.04 -5.31 -43.02
C ILE A 324 17.87 -6.18 -44.28
N ASN A 325 18.20 -5.60 -45.43
CA ASN A 325 18.57 -6.35 -46.63
C ASN A 325 19.70 -5.62 -47.34
N GLN A 326 20.93 -5.99 -46.98
CA GLN A 326 22.11 -6.00 -47.84
C GLN A 326 23.15 -6.94 -47.25
#